data_AF-A0A9E5L5V8-F1
#
_entry.id   AF-A0A9E5L5V8-F1
#
_cell.length_a   1.000
_cell.length_b   1.000
_cell.length_c   1.000
_cell.angle_alpha   90.00
_cell.angle_beta   90.00
_cell.angle_gamma   90.00
#
_symmetry.space_group_name_H-M   'P 1'
#
loop_
_entity.id
_entity.type
_entity.pdbx_description
1 polymer ?
#
loop_
_entity_poly.entity_id
_entity_poly.type
_entity_poly.pdbx_seq_one_letter_code
_entity_poly.pdbx_strand_id
1 'polypeptide(L)'
;MTENEFFELFRNSYREIIESYFPRLENVKTDYPKHLQSQMGYYRSELYRIGNDLVTEIVINDKINLQEMYNINHTSDWLLNRLIITSWSHQQDLMEVYTNYCNKLNQDLN
;
A
#
# COMPACT_ATOMS: atom_id res chain seq x y z
N MET A 1 -6.92 9.89 -17.16
CA MET A 1 -7.02 8.66 -16.37
C MET A 1 -8.37 8.65 -15.68
N THR A 2 -9.11 7.56 -15.78
CA THR A 2 -10.36 7.30 -15.06
C THR A 2 -10.08 6.78 -13.65
N GLU A 3 -11.06 6.80 -12.76
CA GLU A 3 -10.91 6.29 -11.39
C GLU A 3 -10.55 4.78 -11.38
N ASN A 4 -11.11 3.98 -12.30
CA ASN A 4 -10.76 2.57 -12.43
C ASN A 4 -9.30 2.36 -12.86
N GLU A 5 -8.83 3.12 -13.85
CA GLU A 5 -7.43 3.06 -14.29
C GLU A 5 -6.47 3.46 -13.17
N PHE A 6 -6.83 4.48 -12.37
CA PHE A 6 -6.06 4.87 -11.19
C PHE A 6 -5.97 3.71 -10.19
N PHE A 7 -7.08 3.05 -9.87
CA PHE A 7 -7.06 1.97 -8.88
C PHE A 7 -6.28 0.74 -9.35
N GLU A 8 -6.30 0.41 -10.64
CA GLU A 8 -5.46 -0.65 -11.17
C GLU A 8 -3.97 -0.30 -11.03
N LEU A 9 -3.58 0.94 -11.36
CA LEU A 9 -2.21 1.41 -11.16
C LEU A 9 -1.81 1.38 -9.67
N PHE A 10 -2.65 1.94 -8.80
CA PHE A 10 -2.45 1.94 -7.35
C PHE A 10 -2.28 0.52 -6.79
N ARG A 11 -3.16 -0.42 -7.17
CA ARG A 11 -3.09 -1.82 -6.70
C ARG A 11 -1.78 -2.48 -7.10
N ASN A 12 -1.36 -2.31 -8.36
CA ASN A 12 -0.13 -2.91 -8.86
C ASN A 12 1.09 -2.32 -8.14
N SER A 13 1.22 -0.99 -8.11
CA SER A 13 2.33 -0.31 -7.45
C SER A 13 2.40 -0.64 -5.96
N TYR A 14 1.25 -0.66 -5.26
CA TYR A 14 1.24 -0.96 -3.83
C TYR A 14 1.56 -2.42 -3.53
N ARG A 15 1.10 -3.37 -4.38
CA ARG A 15 1.48 -4.78 -4.27
C ARG A 15 2.99 -4.97 -4.45
N GLU A 16 3.58 -4.35 -5.46
CA GLU A 16 5.04 -4.39 -5.69
C GLU A 16 5.81 -3.87 -4.47
N ILE A 17 5.35 -2.76 -3.88
CA ILE A 17 5.95 -2.23 -2.66
C ILE A 17 5.82 -3.22 -1.50
N ILE A 18 4.63 -3.79 -1.26
CA ILE A 18 4.42 -4.80 -0.22
C ILE A 18 5.38 -5.98 -0.38
N GLU A 19 5.47 -6.54 -1.58
CA GLU A 19 6.32 -7.69 -1.89
C GLU A 19 7.81 -7.39 -1.71
N SER A 20 8.22 -6.13 -1.89
CA SER A 20 9.60 -5.70 -1.64
C SER A 20 10.06 -5.85 -0.17
N TYR A 21 9.14 -5.95 0.79
CA TYR A 21 9.45 -6.19 2.20
C TYR A 21 9.71 -7.67 2.51
N PHE A 22 9.26 -8.60 1.66
CA PHE A 22 9.35 -10.04 1.94
C PHE A 22 10.79 -10.53 2.13
N PRO A 23 11.77 -10.19 1.27
CA PRO A 23 13.16 -10.59 1.48
C PRO A 23 13.74 -10.05 2.79
N ARG A 24 13.30 -8.86 3.23
CA ARG A 24 13.76 -8.26 4.49
C ARG A 24 13.26 -9.07 5.69
N LEU A 25 12.03 -9.57 5.62
CA LEU A 25 11.46 -10.44 6.65
C LEU A 25 12.13 -11.81 6.68
N GLU A 26 12.49 -12.40 5.53
CA GLU A 26 13.29 -13.65 5.48
C GLU A 26 14.66 -13.47 6.12
N ASN A 27 15.34 -12.35 5.85
CA ASN A 27 16.63 -12.05 6.47
C ASN A 27 16.48 -11.91 7.99
N VAL A 28 15.45 -11.22 8.47
CA VAL A 28 15.19 -11.07 9.91
C VAL A 28 14.85 -12.42 10.56
N LYS A 29 14.07 -13.28 9.89
CA LYS A 29 13.81 -14.64 10.37
C LYS A 29 15.10 -15.44 10.54
N THR A 30 16.01 -15.33 9.57
CA THR A 30 17.28 -16.06 9.55
C THR A 30 18.26 -15.53 10.60
N ASP A 31 18.50 -14.22 10.59
CA ASP A 31 19.57 -13.60 11.37
C ASP A 31 19.13 -13.26 12.80
N TYR A 32 17.84 -12.94 12.97
CA TYR A 32 17.28 -12.36 14.20
C TYR A 32 15.85 -12.87 14.50
N PRO A 33 15.59 -14.19 14.58
CA PRO A 33 14.23 -14.76 14.64
C PRO A 33 13.37 -14.20 15.80
N LYS A 34 13.99 -13.89 16.95
CA LYS A 34 13.30 -13.29 18.11
C LYS A 34 12.72 -11.89 17.85
N HIS A 35 13.21 -11.19 16.81
CA HIS A 35 12.76 -9.85 16.43
C HIS A 35 11.75 -9.86 15.26
N LEU A 36 11.44 -11.03 14.71
CA LEU A 36 10.59 -11.12 13.53
C LEU A 36 9.20 -10.52 13.76
N GLN A 37 8.56 -10.82 14.89
CA GLN A 37 7.23 -10.29 15.22
C GLN A 37 7.21 -8.77 15.34
N SER A 38 8.21 -8.18 16.00
CA SER A 38 8.33 -6.72 16.08
C SER A 38 8.56 -6.10 14.71
N GLN A 39 9.35 -6.75 13.85
CA GLN A 39 9.61 -6.26 12.51
C GLN A 39 8.38 -6.33 11.61
N MET A 40 7.59 -7.41 11.71
CA MET A 40 6.32 -7.56 11.01
C MET A 40 5.35 -6.44 11.37
N GLY A 41 5.24 -6.11 12.67
CA GLY A 41 4.42 -5.01 13.15
C GLY A 41 4.89 -3.65 12.63
N TYR A 42 6.19 -3.39 12.67
CA TYR A 42 6.80 -2.16 12.17
C TYR A 42 6.51 -1.95 10.68
N TYR A 43 6.82 -2.93 9.84
CA TYR A 43 6.59 -2.85 8.39
C TYR A 43 5.10 -2.73 8.05
N ARG A 44 4.21 -3.37 8.83
CA ARG A 44 2.76 -3.18 8.64
C ARG A 44 2.36 -1.71 8.80
N SER A 45 2.82 -1.04 9.85
CA SER A 45 2.56 0.39 10.06
C SER A 45 3.17 1.27 8.97
N GLU A 46 4.38 0.92 8.51
CA GLU A 46 5.05 1.63 7.43
C GLU A 46 4.29 1.52 6.10
N LEU A 47 3.83 0.32 5.74
CA LEU A 47 3.01 0.07 4.56
C LEU A 47 1.71 0.88 4.59
N TYR A 48 1.04 0.98 5.75
CA TYR A 48 -0.15 1.82 5.87
C TYR A 48 0.12 3.28 5.50
N ARG A 49 1.24 3.83 5.97
CA ARG A 49 1.67 5.19 5.64
C ARG A 49 2.00 5.34 4.16
N ILE A 50 2.75 4.38 3.60
CA ILE A 50 3.16 4.37 2.19
C ILE A 50 1.93 4.34 1.26
N GLY A 51 0.87 3.59 1.60
CA GLY A 51 -0.35 3.57 0.79
C GLY A 51 -0.95 4.97 0.58
N ASN A 52 -0.87 5.85 1.59
CA ASN A 52 -1.36 7.23 1.46
C ASN A 52 -0.45 8.08 0.57
N ASP A 53 0.86 7.96 0.77
CA ASP A 53 1.85 8.69 0.00
C ASP A 53 1.77 8.30 -1.48
N LEU A 54 1.59 7.00 -1.76
CA LEU A 54 1.50 6.45 -3.11
C LEU A 54 0.33 7.03 -3.91
N VAL A 55 -0.82 7.26 -3.28
CA VAL A 55 -1.96 7.93 -3.95
C VAL A 55 -1.55 9.31 -4.45
N THR A 56 -0.86 10.07 -3.58
CA THR A 56 -0.39 11.42 -3.90
C THR A 56 0.69 11.39 -4.98
N GLU A 57 1.63 10.45 -4.89
CA GLU A 57 2.70 10.27 -5.87
C GLU A 57 2.15 9.93 -7.26
N ILE A 58 1.20 9.00 -7.38
CA ILE A 58 0.57 8.65 -8.66
C ILE A 58 -0.12 9.88 -9.27
N VAL A 59 -0.91 10.62 -8.48
CA VAL A 59 -1.59 11.83 -8.97
C VAL A 59 -0.59 12.85 -9.53
N ILE A 60 0.55 13.05 -8.85
CA ILE A 60 1.57 13.99 -9.27
C ILE A 60 2.32 13.49 -10.51
N ASN A 61 2.81 12.25 -10.48
CA ASN A 61 3.68 11.69 -11.53
C ASN A 61 2.92 11.50 -12.85
N ASP A 62 1.68 11.02 -12.79
CA ASP A 62 0.83 10.83 -13.96
C ASP A 62 0.04 12.10 -14.33
N LYS A 63 0.26 13.21 -13.61
CA LYS A 63 -0.37 14.52 -13.84
C LYS A 63 -1.90 14.41 -13.95
N ILE A 64 -2.51 13.67 -13.03
CA ILE A 64 -3.94 13.34 -13.07
C ILE A 64 -4.76 14.58 -12.78
N ASN A 65 -5.65 14.96 -13.71
CA ASN A 65 -6.67 15.96 -13.46
C ASN A 65 -7.83 15.36 -12.67
N LEU A 66 -7.86 15.59 -11.35
CA LEU A 66 -8.88 15.03 -10.46
C LEU A 66 -10.29 15.57 -10.73
N GLN A 67 -10.43 16.80 -11.24
CA GLN A 67 -11.75 17.35 -11.58
C GLN A 67 -12.34 16.63 -12.79
N GLU A 68 -11.52 16.34 -13.80
CA GLU A 68 -11.91 15.54 -14.96
C GLU A 68 -12.21 14.10 -14.57
N MET A 69 -11.33 13.47 -13.76
CA MET A 69 -11.51 12.09 -13.31
C MET A 69 -12.83 11.87 -12.57
N TYR A 70 -13.21 12.82 -11.70
CA TYR A 70 -14.45 12.75 -10.94
C TYR A 70 -15.66 13.39 -11.62
N ASN A 71 -15.46 14.12 -12.73
CA ASN A 71 -16.46 14.99 -13.35
C ASN A 71 -17.14 15.93 -12.33
N ILE A 72 -16.35 16.53 -11.43
CA ILE A 72 -16.80 17.42 -10.36
C ILE A 72 -15.88 18.64 -10.30
N ASN A 73 -16.47 19.84 -10.24
CA ASN A 73 -15.72 21.08 -10.00
C ASN A 73 -15.57 21.32 -8.49
N HIS A 74 -14.42 20.96 -7.93
CA HIS A 74 -14.07 21.18 -6.53
C HIS A 74 -12.57 21.43 -6.37
N THR A 75 -12.14 21.89 -5.20
CA THR A 75 -10.73 22.08 -4.86
C THR A 75 -9.92 20.79 -4.98
N SER A 76 -8.69 20.89 -5.49
CA SER A 76 -7.77 19.75 -5.64
C SER A 76 -7.51 19.03 -4.32
N ASP A 77 -7.34 19.77 -3.22
CA ASP A 77 -7.10 19.19 -1.90
C ASP A 77 -8.27 18.30 -1.44
N TRP A 78 -9.51 18.72 -1.69
CA TRP A 78 -10.67 17.92 -1.33
C TRP A 78 -10.78 16.68 -2.21
N LEU A 79 -10.54 16.81 -3.51
CA LEU A 79 -10.57 15.68 -4.45
C LEU A 79 -9.47 14.67 -4.16
N LEU A 80 -8.27 15.13 -3.77
CA LEU A 80 -7.17 14.27 -3.36
C LEU A 80 -7.52 13.53 -2.06
N ASN A 81 -8.03 14.24 -1.05
CA ASN A 81 -8.48 13.60 0.18
C ASN A 81 -9.58 12.57 -0.06
N ARG A 82 -10.53 12.87 -0.96
CA ARG A 82 -11.55 11.91 -1.39
C ARG A 82 -10.90 10.66 -1.99
N LEU A 83 -9.94 10.83 -2.90
CA LEU A 83 -9.24 9.70 -3.53
C LEU A 83 -8.45 8.86 -2.52
N ILE A 84 -7.77 9.50 -1.57
CA ILE A 84 -7.05 8.82 -0.47
C ILE A 84 -8.03 7.96 0.34
N ILE A 85 -9.16 8.53 0.77
CA ILE A 85 -10.18 7.81 1.54
C ILE A 85 -10.74 6.63 0.74
N THR A 86 -11.03 6.80 -0.56
CA THR A 86 -11.51 5.69 -1.41
C THR A 86 -10.43 4.60 -1.53
N SER A 87 -9.16 5.00 -1.66
CA SER A 87 -8.02 4.07 -1.76
C SER A 87 -7.82 3.22 -0.50
N TRP A 88 -8.20 3.71 0.69
CA TRP A 88 -8.15 2.92 1.93
C TRP A 88 -9.00 1.66 1.87
N SER A 89 -10.12 1.69 1.15
CA SER A 89 -10.96 0.50 0.99
C SER A 89 -10.26 -0.60 0.20
N HIS A 90 -9.42 -0.23 -0.78
CA HIS A 90 -8.61 -1.16 -1.56
C HIS A 90 -7.31 -1.57 -0.84
N GLN A 91 -6.78 -0.71 0.02
CA GLN A 91 -5.57 -0.96 0.79
C GLN A 91 -5.73 -2.18 1.71
N GLN A 92 -6.92 -2.41 2.28
CA GLN A 92 -7.16 -3.55 3.16
C GLN A 92 -6.95 -4.90 2.46
N ASP A 93 -7.51 -5.07 1.26
CA ASP A 93 -7.38 -6.31 0.47
C ASP A 93 -5.91 -6.54 0.05
N LEU A 94 -5.20 -5.46 -0.31
CA LEU A 94 -3.79 -5.54 -0.68
C LEU A 94 -2.91 -5.92 0.53
N MET A 95 -3.24 -5.42 1.73
CA MET A 95 -2.55 -5.79 2.97
C MET A 95 -2.79 -7.26 3.39
N GLU A 96 -3.77 -7.95 2.81
CA GLU A 96 -3.95 -9.38 3.01
C GLU A 96 -2.76 -10.17 2.43
N VAL A 97 -2.16 -9.70 1.33
CA VAL A 97 -0.94 -10.31 0.75
C VAL A 97 0.20 -10.30 1.76
N TYR A 98 0.42 -9.15 2.42
CA TYR A 98 1.40 -9.01 3.49
C TYR A 98 1.09 -9.91 4.70
N THR A 99 -0.17 -9.91 5.13
CA THR A 99 -0.64 -10.68 6.29
C THR A 99 -0.46 -12.18 6.07
N ASN A 100 -0.86 -12.68 4.90
CA ASN A 100 -0.72 -14.07 4.52
C ASN A 100 0.74 -14.51 4.45
N TYR A 101 1.62 -13.65 3.90
CA TYR A 101 3.05 -13.91 3.90
C TYR A 101 3.62 -14.00 5.32
N CYS A 102 3.27 -13.05 6.20
CA CYS A 102 3.72 -13.07 7.59
C CYS A 102 3.23 -14.31 8.36
N ASN A 103 1.99 -14.74 8.12
CA ASN A 103 1.43 -15.95 8.73
C ASN A 103 2.20 -17.20 8.31
N LYS A 104 2.50 -17.34 7.01
CA LYS A 104 3.32 -18.44 6.50
C LYS A 104 4.71 -18.43 7.12
N LEU A 105 5.33 -17.25 7.18
CA LEU A 105 6.68 -17.08 7.72
C LEU A 105 6.77 -17.48 9.20
N ASN A 106 5.70 -17.25 9.97
CA ASN A 106 5.58 -17.66 11.37
C ASN A 106 5.30 -19.15 11.56
N GLN A 107 4.58 -19.80 10.64
CA GLN A 107 4.36 -21.24 10.69
C GLN A 107 5.67 -22.01 10.56
N ASP A 108 6.57 -21.54 9.70
CA ASP A 108 7.89 -22.14 9.47
C ASP A 108 8.88 -21.98 10.65
N LEU A 109 8.52 -21.23 11.70
CA LEU A 109 9.33 -21.07 12.92
C LEU A 109 8.96 -22.06 14.03
N ASN A 110 7.78 -22.69 13.95
CA ASN A 110 7.28 -23.67 14.93
C ASN A 110 7.51 -25.09 14.42
#